data_AF-A0A4Q5R600-F1
#
_entry.id   AF-A0A4Q5R600-F1
#
_cell.length_a   1.000
_cell.length_b   1.000
_cell.length_c   1.000
_cell.angle_alpha   90.00
_cell.angle_beta   90.00
_cell.angle_gamma   90.00
#
_symmetry.space_group_name_H-M   'P 1'
#
loop_
_entity.id
_entity.type
_entity.pdbx_description
1 polymer ?
#
loop_
_entity_poly.entity_id
_entity_poly.type
_entity_poly.pdbx_seq_one_letter_code
_entity_poly.pdbx_strand_id
1 'polypeptide(L)'
;MLGTIGAGGYGEVIYPLHVREPAVENFIRFLKAPVRVASQGEHRADAWFQLLDQGYTCLLPTVPKTLFEYDRNGEFFEHWLTQAGLPSLPAPLRAPLCLPVAASDAARFQAASEQPAIVLFPGASAKQKRWPERHFGHLARALHQHYGGQYRLVLAGSPDDAALARRIQHLAGPAVPLLNLCGTTNLPELAALLSQARLLISNDTVAAHLAVQLGTPCLVVLMGENYGKFFPYPPGLHRAACHCLFPPNMEAR
;
A
#
# COMPACT_ATOMS: atom_id res chain seq x y z
N MET A 1 22.41 -1.83 10.25
CA MET A 1 21.07 -1.72 10.87
C MET A 1 20.68 -3.00 11.62
N LEU A 2 20.65 -4.17 10.97
CA LEU A 2 20.29 -5.45 11.63
C LEU A 2 21.21 -5.83 12.81
N GLY A 3 22.52 -5.63 12.68
CA GLY A 3 23.49 -5.93 13.75
C GLY A 3 23.34 -5.08 15.01
N THR A 4 22.88 -3.83 14.87
CA THR A 4 22.61 -2.93 16.01
C THR A 4 21.31 -3.28 16.72
N ILE A 5 20.29 -3.69 15.95
CA ILE A 5 18.99 -4.15 16.46
C ILE A 5 19.16 -5.46 17.27
N GLY A 6 19.96 -6.42 16.79
CA GLY A 6 20.15 -7.71 17.48
C GLY A 6 20.99 -7.66 18.77
N ALA A 7 21.80 -6.62 18.98
CA ALA A 7 22.76 -6.55 20.07
C ALA A 7 22.16 -6.11 21.43
N GLY A 8 21.10 -5.29 21.40
CA GLY A 8 20.52 -4.69 22.62
C GLY A 8 19.59 -5.61 23.41
N GLY A 9 19.06 -6.67 22.77
CA GLY A 9 17.96 -7.47 23.33
C GLY A 9 16.65 -6.66 23.40
N TYR A 10 15.53 -7.36 23.38
CA TYR A 10 14.19 -6.77 23.50
C TYR A 10 13.42 -7.47 24.62
N GLY A 11 12.53 -6.77 25.32
CA GLY A 11 11.62 -7.40 26.28
C GLY A 11 10.57 -8.27 25.58
N GLU A 12 10.08 -7.80 24.43
CA GLU A 12 9.08 -8.48 23.63
C GLU A 12 9.26 -8.16 22.15
N VAL A 13 8.95 -9.12 21.28
CA VAL A 13 8.87 -8.94 19.83
C VAL A 13 7.47 -9.36 19.37
N ILE A 14 6.82 -8.50 18.60
CA ILE A 14 5.48 -8.71 18.06
C ILE A 14 5.57 -8.72 16.54
N TYR A 15 5.10 -9.80 15.91
CA TYR A 15 5.05 -9.94 14.46
C TYR A 15 3.61 -10.20 13.98
N PRO A 16 2.85 -9.13 13.68
CA PRO A 16 1.40 -9.21 13.49
C PRO A 16 0.97 -9.76 12.12
N LEU A 17 1.91 -9.91 11.17
CA LEU A 17 1.56 -10.26 9.79
C LEU A 17 0.96 -11.67 9.71
N HIS A 18 -0.23 -11.76 9.12
CA HIS A 18 -0.91 -13.04 8.87
C HIS A 18 -0.16 -13.90 7.84
N VAL A 19 0.40 -13.24 6.81
CA VAL A 19 1.33 -13.86 5.86
C VAL A 19 2.75 -13.52 6.30
N ARG A 20 3.38 -14.45 7.03
CA ARG A 20 4.74 -14.28 7.55
C ARG A 20 5.80 -14.48 6.46
N GLU A 21 6.80 -13.60 6.45
CA GLU A 21 7.91 -13.57 5.50
C GLU A 21 9.14 -14.31 6.05
N PRO A 22 9.63 -15.38 5.40
CA PRO A 22 10.72 -16.21 5.94
C PRO A 22 12.00 -15.47 6.31
N ALA A 23 12.32 -14.39 5.58
CA ALA A 23 13.50 -13.57 5.86
C ALA A 23 13.37 -12.81 7.21
N VAL A 24 12.18 -12.29 7.49
CA VAL A 24 11.87 -11.60 8.76
C VAL A 24 11.80 -12.62 9.90
N GLU A 25 11.19 -13.77 9.67
CA GLU A 25 11.09 -14.84 10.67
C GLU A 25 12.47 -15.36 11.09
N ASN A 26 13.36 -15.58 10.13
CA ASN A 26 14.74 -15.98 10.43
C ASN A 26 15.45 -14.92 11.28
N PHE A 27 15.24 -13.63 11.02
CA PHE A 27 15.78 -12.58 11.87
C PHE A 27 15.23 -12.65 13.30
N ILE A 28 13.90 -12.77 13.46
CA ILE A 28 13.23 -12.81 14.78
C ILE A 28 13.68 -14.01 15.62
N ARG A 29 13.90 -15.18 15.01
CA ARG A 29 14.38 -16.38 15.71
C ARG A 29 15.68 -16.17 16.47
N PHE A 30 16.55 -15.30 15.95
CA PHE A 30 17.85 -14.98 16.54
C PHE A 30 17.85 -13.71 17.40
N LEU A 31 16.73 -12.99 17.48
CA LEU A 31 16.58 -11.86 18.41
C LEU A 31 16.52 -12.39 19.84
N LYS A 32 17.31 -11.78 20.72
CA LYS A 32 17.24 -12.02 22.16
C LYS A 32 15.99 -11.34 22.73
N ALA A 33 14.87 -12.05 22.71
CA ALA A 33 13.62 -11.61 23.30
C ALA A 33 12.94 -12.76 24.07
N PRO A 34 12.63 -12.59 25.37
CA PRO A 34 11.99 -13.63 26.17
C PRO A 34 10.54 -13.84 25.77
N VAL A 35 9.88 -12.84 25.17
CA VAL A 35 8.54 -12.95 24.60
C VAL A 35 8.61 -12.66 23.10
N ARG A 36 8.11 -13.60 22.30
CA ARG A 36 8.03 -13.49 20.84
C ARG A 36 6.63 -13.94 20.42
N VAL A 37 5.80 -13.00 20.02
CA VAL A 37 4.41 -13.24 19.63
C VAL A 37 4.28 -13.07 18.12
N ALA A 38 3.63 -14.01 17.46
CA ALA A 38 3.30 -13.90 16.04
C ALA A 38 1.91 -14.41 15.72
N SER A 39 1.41 -14.01 14.55
CA SER A 39 0.19 -14.60 14.00
C SER A 39 0.45 -16.07 13.68
N GLN A 40 -0.48 -16.97 14.04
CA GLN A 40 -0.45 -18.35 13.55
C GLN A 40 -0.42 -18.38 12.01
N GLY A 41 -1.06 -17.39 11.38
CA GLY A 41 -1.09 -17.22 9.94
C GLY A 41 -1.99 -18.24 9.24
N GLU A 42 -1.90 -18.27 7.92
CA GLU A 42 -2.56 -19.29 7.10
C GLU A 42 -1.89 -20.66 7.34
N HIS A 43 -2.67 -21.75 7.38
CA HIS A 43 -2.18 -23.08 7.74
C HIS A 43 -1.13 -23.57 6.71
N ARG A 44 0.15 -23.61 7.07
CA ARG A 44 1.25 -24.04 6.18
C ARG A 44 1.71 -25.44 6.60
N ALA A 45 1.36 -26.45 5.82
CA ALA A 45 1.66 -27.86 6.13
C ALA A 45 3.15 -28.23 5.99
N ASP A 46 4.00 -27.35 5.45
CA ASP A 46 5.41 -27.65 5.23
C ASP A 46 6.22 -27.62 6.53
N ALA A 47 7.09 -28.64 6.71
CA ALA A 47 7.98 -28.77 7.86
C ALA A 47 8.88 -27.54 8.10
N TRP A 48 9.18 -26.77 7.06
CA TRP A 48 9.94 -25.53 7.17
C TRP A 48 9.20 -24.46 7.99
N PHE A 49 7.88 -24.33 7.82
CA PHE A 49 7.10 -23.36 8.58
C PHE A 49 6.90 -23.79 10.03
N GLN A 50 6.77 -25.11 10.27
CA GLN A 50 6.76 -25.65 11.63
C GLN A 50 8.07 -25.33 12.39
N LEU A 51 9.21 -25.32 11.69
CA LEU A 51 10.49 -24.90 12.28
C LEU A 51 10.52 -23.40 12.60
N LEU A 52 9.90 -22.55 11.77
CA LEU A 52 9.81 -21.11 12.03
C LEU A 52 8.89 -20.81 13.22
N ASP A 53 7.81 -21.58 13.39
CA ASP A 53 6.86 -21.49 14.50
C ASP A 53 7.52 -21.70 15.87
N GLN A 54 8.51 -22.61 15.95
CA GLN A 54 9.32 -22.83 17.15
C GLN A 54 10.14 -21.60 17.57
N GLY A 55 10.26 -20.60 16.68
CA GLY A 55 10.87 -19.31 16.96
C GLY A 55 10.05 -18.40 17.87
N TYR A 56 8.77 -18.70 18.10
CA TYR A 56 7.85 -17.85 18.85
C TYR A 56 7.46 -18.52 20.17
N THR A 57 7.30 -17.70 21.20
CA THR A 57 6.78 -18.17 22.50
C THR A 57 5.27 -18.18 22.53
N CYS A 58 4.63 -17.46 21.62
CA CYS A 58 3.19 -17.47 21.44
C CYS A 58 2.82 -17.30 19.96
N LEU A 59 1.91 -18.15 19.49
CA LEU A 59 1.23 -17.98 18.20
C LEU A 59 -0.24 -17.68 18.47
N LEU A 60 -0.69 -16.51 18.04
CA LEU A 60 -2.08 -16.09 18.19
C LEU A 60 -2.95 -16.70 17.09
N PRO A 61 -4.07 -17.33 17.44
CA PRO A 61 -4.94 -17.97 16.47
C PRO A 61 -5.54 -16.94 15.51
N THR A 62 -5.93 -17.40 14.33
CA THR A 62 -6.56 -16.56 13.31
C THR A 62 -7.79 -17.22 12.73
N VAL A 63 -8.82 -16.45 12.41
CA VAL A 63 -10.00 -17.00 11.74
C VAL A 63 -9.65 -17.33 10.28
N PRO A 64 -9.95 -18.54 9.78
CA PRO A 64 -9.65 -18.99 8.42
C PRO A 64 -10.63 -18.40 7.39
N LYS A 65 -10.73 -17.07 7.36
CA LYS A 65 -11.51 -16.30 6.39
C LYS A 65 -10.66 -15.19 5.81
N THR A 66 -10.90 -14.79 4.57
CA THR A 66 -10.28 -13.57 4.05
C THR A 66 -10.84 -12.36 4.80
N LEU A 67 -9.93 -11.58 5.39
CA LEU A 67 -10.23 -10.32 6.05
C LEU A 67 -9.53 -9.19 5.28
N PHE A 68 -10.15 -8.02 5.29
CA PHE A 68 -9.44 -6.80 4.95
C PHE A 68 -8.26 -6.63 5.91
N GLU A 69 -7.08 -6.25 5.41
CA GLU A 69 -5.82 -6.33 6.17
C GLU A 69 -5.89 -5.49 7.46
N TYR A 70 -6.65 -4.40 7.44
CA TYR A 70 -6.92 -3.61 8.64
C TYR A 70 -7.61 -4.44 9.73
N ASP A 71 -8.66 -5.19 9.36
CA ASP A 71 -9.41 -6.05 10.28
C ASP A 71 -8.57 -7.27 10.69
N ARG A 72 -7.73 -7.79 9.80
CA ARG A 72 -6.78 -8.87 10.12
C ARG A 72 -5.79 -8.44 11.19
N ASN A 73 -5.22 -7.24 11.08
CA ASN A 73 -4.35 -6.68 12.10
C ASN A 73 -5.14 -6.39 13.39
N GLY A 74 -6.37 -5.90 13.29
CA GLY A 74 -7.26 -5.72 14.43
C GLY A 74 -7.49 -7.01 15.21
N GLU A 75 -7.81 -8.12 14.53
CA GLU A 75 -7.95 -9.45 15.14
C GLU A 75 -6.69 -9.86 15.90
N PHE A 76 -5.51 -9.70 15.28
CA PHE A 76 -4.24 -10.02 15.92
C PHE A 76 -4.05 -9.23 17.23
N PHE A 77 -4.25 -7.90 17.19
CA PHE A 77 -4.03 -7.06 18.35
C PHE A 77 -5.08 -7.26 19.45
N GLU A 78 -6.34 -7.58 19.12
CA GLU A 78 -7.34 -7.98 20.12
C GLU A 78 -6.97 -9.27 20.85
N HIS A 79 -6.46 -10.28 20.12
CA HIS A 79 -5.96 -11.51 20.75
C HIS A 79 -4.72 -11.23 21.62
N TRP A 80 -3.81 -10.38 21.16
CA TRP A 80 -2.63 -9.98 21.93
C TRP A 80 -2.99 -9.24 23.22
N LEU A 81 -3.91 -8.26 23.17
CA LEU A 81 -4.40 -7.54 24.34
C LEU A 81 -5.06 -8.47 25.36
N THR A 82 -5.90 -9.39 24.88
CA THR A 82 -6.57 -10.39 25.72
C THR A 82 -5.54 -11.25 26.45
N GLN A 83 -4.51 -11.74 25.75
CA GLN A 83 -3.45 -12.53 26.34
C GLN A 83 -2.62 -11.73 27.35
N ALA A 84 -2.38 -10.45 27.09
CA ALA A 84 -1.66 -9.55 27.98
C ALA A 84 -2.50 -9.10 29.20
N GLY A 85 -3.79 -9.48 29.28
CA GLY A 85 -4.70 -9.02 30.34
C GLY A 85 -5.04 -7.52 30.23
N LEU A 86 -4.91 -6.95 29.03
CA LEU A 86 -5.19 -5.55 28.73
C LEU A 86 -6.62 -5.39 28.20
N PRO A 87 -7.26 -4.21 28.39
CA PRO A 87 -8.59 -3.96 27.86
C PRO A 87 -8.60 -3.96 26.33
N SER A 88 -9.69 -4.47 25.74
CA SER A 88 -9.95 -4.39 24.30
C SER A 88 -9.98 -2.95 23.79
N LEU A 89 -9.70 -2.79 22.50
CA LEU A 89 -9.75 -1.48 21.87
C LEU A 89 -11.20 -1.08 21.55
N PRO A 90 -11.53 0.22 21.59
CA PRO A 90 -12.83 0.69 21.17
C PRO A 90 -13.04 0.42 19.67
N ALA A 91 -14.10 -0.30 19.34
CA ALA A 91 -14.49 -0.59 17.96
C ALA A 91 -15.51 0.45 17.43
N PRO A 92 -15.42 0.85 16.15
CA PRO A 92 -14.37 0.52 15.21
C PRO A 92 -13.11 1.36 15.45
N LEU A 93 -11.94 0.73 15.39
CA LEU A 93 -10.68 1.45 15.25
C LEU A 93 -10.77 2.25 13.95
N ARG A 94 -10.75 3.58 14.06
CA ARG A 94 -10.74 4.52 12.93
C ARG A 94 -9.71 5.60 13.22
N ALA A 95 -8.46 5.19 13.39
CA ALA A 95 -7.37 6.14 13.41
C ALA A 95 -7.09 6.57 11.97
N PRO A 96 -7.23 7.86 11.62
CA PRO A 96 -6.65 8.35 10.38
C PRO A 96 -5.18 8.00 10.35
N LEU A 97 -4.63 7.72 9.17
CA LEU A 97 -3.18 7.75 9.02
C LEU A 97 -2.71 9.17 9.32
N CYS A 98 -2.05 9.37 10.46
CA CYS A 98 -1.34 10.60 10.78
C CYS A 98 -0.07 10.64 9.93
N LEU A 99 -0.23 11.04 8.67
CA LEU A 99 0.90 11.33 7.82
C LEU A 99 1.60 12.57 8.39
N PRO A 100 2.93 12.55 8.59
CA PRO A 100 3.69 13.76 8.82
C PRO A 100 3.70 14.53 7.50
N VAL A 101 2.56 15.10 7.12
CA VAL A 101 2.44 16.02 6.00
C VAL A 101 3.11 17.29 6.50
N ALA A 102 4.43 17.33 6.41
CA ALA A 102 5.13 18.59 6.50
C ALA A 102 4.51 19.47 5.40
N ALA A 103 3.75 20.48 5.82
CA ALA A 103 3.11 21.44 4.92
C ALA A 103 4.12 22.14 3.98
N SER A 104 5.43 21.96 4.22
CA SER A 104 6.53 22.58 3.47
C SER A 104 6.75 22.04 2.06
N ASP A 105 6.43 20.77 1.75
CA ASP A 105 6.71 20.22 0.40
C ASP A 105 5.50 20.21 -0.54
N ALA A 106 4.29 20.38 -0.02
CA ALA A 106 3.08 20.57 -0.81
C ALA A 106 3.22 21.73 -1.81
N ALA A 107 3.88 22.81 -1.36
CA ALA A 107 4.10 24.04 -2.14
C ALA A 107 4.91 23.80 -3.42
N ARG A 108 5.85 22.83 -3.44
CA ARG A 108 6.67 22.57 -4.63
C ARG A 108 5.87 22.04 -5.82
N PHE A 109 4.75 21.37 -5.54
CA PHE A 109 3.88 20.81 -6.56
C PHE A 109 2.81 21.82 -7.02
N GLN A 110 2.37 22.69 -6.10
CA GLN A 110 1.46 23.82 -6.36
C GLN A 110 2.13 24.95 -7.15
N ALA A 111 3.34 25.35 -6.77
CA ALA A 111 4.06 26.47 -7.39
C ALA A 111 4.42 26.23 -8.87
N ALA A 112 4.36 24.98 -9.32
CA ALA A 112 4.72 24.61 -10.69
C ALA A 112 3.53 24.64 -11.68
N SER A 113 2.27 24.79 -11.23
CA SER A 113 1.10 24.93 -12.12
C SER A 113 -0.16 25.31 -11.34
N GLU A 114 -0.99 26.20 -11.90
CA GLU A 114 -2.32 26.51 -11.37
C GLU A 114 -3.34 25.37 -11.60
N GLN A 115 -3.03 24.39 -12.45
CA GLN A 115 -3.94 23.30 -12.78
C GLN A 115 -3.88 22.18 -11.73
N PRO A 116 -5.04 21.67 -11.25
CA PRO A 116 -5.07 20.50 -10.39
C PRO A 116 -4.50 19.27 -11.12
N ALA A 117 -3.86 18.36 -10.37
CA ALA A 117 -3.18 17.21 -10.94
C ALA A 117 -4.07 15.96 -11.04
N ILE A 118 -3.93 15.21 -12.14
CA ILE A 118 -4.30 13.79 -12.21
C ILE A 118 -3.00 12.99 -12.14
N VAL A 119 -2.88 12.16 -11.11
CA VAL A 119 -1.67 11.36 -10.85
C VAL A 119 -1.88 9.95 -11.40
N LEU A 120 -0.95 9.50 -12.23
CA LEU A 120 -0.82 8.14 -12.72
C LEU A 120 0.31 7.47 -11.94
N PHE A 121 0.01 6.35 -11.26
CA PHE A 121 1.00 5.58 -10.52
C PHE A 121 1.04 4.13 -11.06
N PRO A 122 1.81 3.88 -12.14
CA PRO A 122 1.75 2.66 -12.93
C PRO A 122 2.61 1.51 -12.39
N GLY A 123 3.45 1.78 -11.39
CA GLY A 123 4.28 0.77 -10.73
C GLY A 123 3.43 -0.22 -9.91
N ALA A 124 4.08 -1.29 -9.46
CA ALA A 124 3.60 -2.17 -8.38
C ALA A 124 4.78 -3.04 -7.91
N SER A 125 4.75 -3.51 -6.66
CA SER A 125 5.81 -4.35 -6.08
C SER A 125 5.99 -5.66 -6.85
N ALA A 126 4.91 -6.25 -7.34
CA ALA A 126 4.93 -7.47 -8.13
C ALA A 126 4.49 -7.19 -9.58
N LYS A 127 5.19 -7.78 -10.56
CA LYS A 127 4.95 -7.48 -12.00
C LYS A 127 3.53 -7.87 -12.44
N GLN A 128 2.99 -8.96 -11.92
CA GLN A 128 1.65 -9.44 -12.21
C GLN A 128 0.54 -8.52 -11.71
N LYS A 129 0.83 -7.65 -10.72
CA LYS A 129 -0.11 -6.62 -10.25
C LYS A 129 -0.18 -5.41 -11.18
N ARG A 130 0.72 -5.28 -12.16
CA ARG A 130 0.83 -4.10 -13.01
C ARG A 130 -0.11 -4.20 -14.20
N TRP A 131 -0.98 -3.20 -14.36
CA TRP A 131 -1.68 -3.01 -15.62
C TRP A 131 -0.68 -2.68 -16.75
N PRO A 132 -0.80 -3.29 -17.95
CA PRO A 132 0.21 -3.12 -18.99
C PRO A 132 0.47 -1.65 -19.36
N GLU A 133 1.73 -1.28 -19.54
CA GLU A 133 2.13 0.14 -19.71
C GLU A 133 1.49 0.84 -20.92
N ARG A 134 1.19 0.09 -21.99
CA ARG A 134 0.47 0.59 -23.17
C ARG A 134 -0.87 1.21 -22.80
N HIS A 135 -1.55 0.66 -21.81
CA HIS A 135 -2.85 1.16 -21.41
C HIS A 135 -2.73 2.45 -20.60
N PHE A 136 -1.70 2.60 -19.76
CA PHE A 136 -1.37 3.89 -19.13
C PHE A 136 -1.01 4.96 -20.17
N GLY A 137 -0.22 4.61 -21.20
CA GLY A 137 0.10 5.52 -22.29
C GLY A 137 -1.15 5.99 -23.06
N HIS A 138 -2.02 5.04 -23.45
CA HIS A 138 -3.30 5.36 -24.10
C HIS A 138 -4.22 6.19 -23.20
N LEU A 139 -4.29 5.86 -21.91
CA LEU A 139 -5.07 6.61 -20.93
C LEU A 139 -4.58 8.05 -20.79
N ALA A 140 -3.27 8.26 -20.66
CA ALA A 140 -2.70 9.60 -20.58
C ALA A 140 -3.03 10.44 -21.84
N ARG A 141 -2.94 9.83 -23.02
CA ARG A 141 -3.33 10.48 -24.28
C ARG A 141 -4.81 10.85 -24.29
N ALA A 142 -5.70 9.93 -23.90
CA ALA A 142 -7.14 10.20 -23.83
C ALA A 142 -7.47 11.30 -22.81
N LEU A 143 -6.88 11.27 -21.62
CA LEU A 143 -7.06 12.31 -20.60
C LEU A 143 -6.62 13.68 -21.12
N HIS A 144 -5.50 13.75 -21.83
CA HIS A 144 -5.03 15.00 -22.43
C HIS A 144 -5.95 15.49 -23.56
N GLN A 145 -6.46 14.60 -24.41
CA GLN A 145 -7.39 14.96 -25.48
C GLN A 145 -8.71 15.53 -24.95
N HIS A 146 -9.23 14.96 -23.86
CA HIS A 146 -10.52 15.37 -23.30
C HIS A 146 -10.43 16.51 -22.29
N TYR A 147 -9.33 16.59 -21.53
CA TYR A 147 -9.20 17.52 -20.40
C TYR A 147 -7.89 18.32 -20.39
N GLY A 148 -7.17 18.34 -21.51
CA GLY A 148 -5.97 19.15 -21.67
C GLY A 148 -6.23 20.62 -21.36
N GLY A 149 -5.35 21.24 -20.60
CA GLY A 149 -5.49 22.62 -20.13
C GLY A 149 -6.33 22.78 -18.85
N GLN A 150 -7.07 21.75 -18.43
CA GLN A 150 -7.80 21.75 -17.15
C GLN A 150 -7.02 21.04 -16.06
N TYR A 151 -6.37 19.91 -16.41
CA TYR A 151 -5.60 19.12 -15.47
C TYR A 151 -4.18 18.90 -15.95
N ARG A 152 -3.25 18.93 -15.00
CA ARG A 152 -1.88 18.50 -15.19
C ARG A 152 -1.78 16.99 -15.04
N LEU A 153 -1.20 16.30 -16.01
CA LEU A 153 -0.94 14.86 -15.90
C LEU A 153 0.43 14.60 -15.28
N VAL A 154 0.47 13.78 -14.24
CA VAL A 154 1.69 13.48 -13.47
C VAL A 154 1.90 11.98 -13.42
N LEU A 155 3.11 11.50 -13.73
CA LEU A 155 3.58 10.14 -13.43
C LEU A 155 4.35 10.17 -12.11
N ALA A 156 3.97 9.30 -11.18
CA ALA A 156 4.69 9.09 -9.92
C ALA A 156 4.98 7.60 -9.73
N GLY A 157 6.03 7.29 -8.97
CA GLY A 157 6.54 5.93 -8.82
C GLY A 157 7.85 5.89 -8.05
N SER A 158 8.33 4.69 -7.77
CA SER A 158 9.64 4.50 -7.14
C SER A 158 10.77 4.82 -8.14
N PRO A 159 12.03 4.89 -7.68
CA PRO A 159 13.19 4.98 -8.58
C PRO A 159 13.23 3.85 -9.62
N ASP A 160 12.79 2.64 -9.25
CA ASP A 160 12.77 1.47 -10.14
C ASP A 160 11.72 1.59 -11.26
N ASP A 161 10.74 2.48 -11.10
CA ASP A 161 9.71 2.76 -12.10
C ASP A 161 10.18 3.76 -13.17
N ALA A 162 11.39 4.31 -13.10
CA ALA A 162 11.87 5.32 -14.05
C ALA A 162 11.86 4.83 -15.51
N ALA A 163 12.27 3.58 -15.76
CA ALA A 163 12.23 3.00 -17.09
C ALA A 163 10.80 2.76 -17.60
N LEU A 164 9.89 2.36 -16.69
CA LEU A 164 8.47 2.20 -16.97
C LEU A 164 7.83 3.54 -17.35
N ALA A 165 8.11 4.59 -16.58
CA ALA A 165 7.60 5.94 -16.82
C ALA A 165 8.01 6.49 -18.19
N ARG A 166 9.28 6.32 -18.58
CA ARG A 166 9.76 6.72 -19.92
C ARG A 166 9.02 6.00 -21.05
N ARG A 167 8.77 4.68 -20.91
CA ARG A 167 7.97 3.94 -21.90
C ARG A 167 6.54 4.48 -21.99
N ILE A 168 5.91 4.77 -20.85
CA ILE A 168 4.56 5.34 -20.80
C ILE A 168 4.51 6.73 -21.47
N GLN A 169 5.48 7.60 -21.21
CA GLN A 169 5.58 8.91 -21.88
C GLN A 169 5.70 8.74 -23.39
N HIS A 170 6.55 7.81 -23.85
CA HIS A 170 6.69 7.51 -25.28
C HIS A 170 5.36 7.02 -25.90
N LEU A 171 4.67 6.11 -25.21
CA LEU A 171 3.39 5.54 -25.65
C LEU A 171 2.24 6.56 -25.64
N ALA A 172 2.26 7.54 -24.74
CA ALA A 172 1.30 8.63 -24.72
C ALA A 172 1.46 9.57 -25.93
N GLY A 173 2.69 9.71 -26.43
CA GLY A 173 3.05 10.51 -27.59
C GLY A 173 3.58 11.90 -27.21
N PRO A 174 4.33 12.55 -28.12
CA PRO A 174 5.10 13.76 -27.83
C PRO A 174 4.25 14.99 -27.52
N ALA A 175 2.98 14.98 -27.93
CA ALA A 175 2.04 16.08 -27.67
C ALA A 175 1.46 16.07 -26.24
N VAL A 176 1.65 14.98 -25.48
CA VAL A 176 1.07 14.83 -24.15
C VAL A 176 2.08 15.30 -23.08
N PRO A 177 1.84 16.43 -22.40
CA PRO A 177 2.75 16.95 -21.37
C PRO A 177 2.60 16.15 -20.05
N LEU A 178 3.19 14.96 -20.00
CA LEU A 178 3.28 14.14 -18.78
C LEU A 178 4.48 14.56 -17.94
N LEU A 179 4.24 15.15 -16.77
CA LEU A 179 5.29 15.40 -15.79
C LEU A 179 5.74 14.07 -15.16
N ASN A 180 7.01 13.71 -15.30
CA ASN A 180 7.55 12.50 -14.69
C ASN A 180 8.24 12.82 -13.35
N LEU A 181 7.66 12.33 -12.26
CA LEU A 181 8.18 12.40 -10.90
C LEU A 181 8.58 11.02 -10.33
N CYS A 182 8.71 9.99 -11.16
CA CYS A 182 9.16 8.69 -10.69
C CYS A 182 10.58 8.78 -10.12
N GLY A 183 10.75 8.33 -8.88
CA GLY A 183 12.02 8.41 -8.15
C GLY A 183 12.41 9.80 -7.67
N THR A 184 11.56 10.82 -7.83
CA THR A 184 11.82 12.19 -7.37
C THR A 184 11.03 12.57 -6.12
N THR A 185 10.17 11.66 -5.63
CA THR A 185 9.37 11.84 -4.42
C THR A 185 9.69 10.78 -3.37
N ASN A 186 9.84 11.19 -2.11
CA ASN A 186 9.73 10.31 -0.96
C ASN A 186 8.25 10.10 -0.55
N LEU A 187 8.00 9.29 0.48
CA LEU A 187 6.64 8.94 0.89
C LEU A 187 5.83 10.15 1.42
N PRO A 188 6.35 11.01 2.32
CA PRO A 188 5.69 12.27 2.68
C PRO A 188 5.37 13.18 1.49
N GLU A 189 6.29 13.30 0.53
CA GLU A 189 6.11 14.12 -0.65
C GLU A 189 5.06 13.54 -1.61
N LEU A 190 5.02 12.21 -1.77
CA LEU A 190 3.96 11.54 -2.51
C LEU A 190 2.60 11.80 -1.84
N ALA A 191 2.53 11.75 -0.51
CA ALA A 191 1.32 12.10 0.22
C ALA A 191 0.90 13.57 -0.02
N ALA A 192 1.85 14.50 0.00
CA ALA A 192 1.59 15.91 -0.28
C ALA A 192 1.14 16.16 -1.73
N LEU A 193 1.67 15.40 -2.70
CA LEU A 193 1.19 15.42 -4.09
C LEU A 193 -0.25 14.89 -4.19
N LEU A 194 -0.52 13.75 -3.56
CA LEU A 194 -1.84 13.10 -3.61
C LEU A 194 -2.92 13.92 -2.90
N SER A 195 -2.62 14.57 -1.78
CA SER A 195 -3.59 15.38 -1.02
C SER A 195 -4.14 16.57 -1.82
N GLN A 196 -3.43 16.97 -2.88
CA GLN A 196 -3.81 18.06 -3.78
C GLN A 196 -4.26 17.55 -5.16
N ALA A 197 -4.14 16.25 -5.41
CA ALA A 197 -4.54 15.66 -6.68
C ALA A 197 -6.07 15.61 -6.78
N ARG A 198 -6.59 15.84 -7.99
CA ARG A 198 -8.01 15.69 -8.29
C ARG A 198 -8.43 14.24 -8.41
N LEU A 199 -7.50 13.39 -8.84
CA LEU A 199 -7.68 11.97 -9.07
C LEU A 199 -6.33 11.24 -9.06
N LEU A 200 -6.28 10.08 -8.41
CA LEU A 200 -5.23 9.09 -8.59
C LEU A 200 -5.73 7.94 -9.47
N ILE A 201 -4.93 7.50 -10.44
CA ILE A 201 -5.14 6.26 -11.18
C ILE A 201 -3.91 5.37 -10.97
N SER A 202 -4.08 4.21 -10.33
CA SER A 202 -2.96 3.35 -9.92
C SER A 202 -3.30 1.87 -10.02
N ASN A 203 -2.28 1.02 -9.89
CA ASN A 203 -2.49 -0.38 -9.53
C ASN A 203 -2.67 -0.53 -7.99
N ASP A 204 -2.75 -1.77 -7.50
CA ASP A 204 -2.62 -2.11 -6.07
C ASP A 204 -1.24 -1.68 -5.52
N THR A 205 -1.15 -0.46 -4.97
CA THR A 205 0.09 0.14 -4.48
C THR A 205 -0.13 1.02 -3.25
N VAL A 206 0.98 1.40 -2.59
CA VAL A 206 0.97 2.38 -1.48
C VAL A 206 0.28 3.69 -1.84
N ALA A 207 0.36 4.14 -3.11
CA ALA A 207 -0.28 5.38 -3.54
C ALA A 207 -1.81 5.31 -3.41
N ALA A 208 -2.41 4.15 -3.75
CA ALA A 208 -3.85 3.95 -3.63
C ALA A 208 -4.32 4.01 -2.17
N HIS A 209 -3.57 3.38 -1.25
CA HIS A 209 -3.84 3.46 0.19
C HIS A 209 -3.68 4.87 0.76
N LEU A 210 -2.66 5.61 0.32
CA LEU A 210 -2.48 7.02 0.70
C LEU A 210 -3.64 7.88 0.21
N ALA A 211 -4.06 7.74 -1.05
CA ALA A 211 -5.18 8.49 -1.61
C ALA A 211 -6.47 8.28 -0.81
N VAL A 212 -6.78 7.03 -0.45
CA VAL A 212 -7.95 6.70 0.39
C VAL A 212 -7.92 7.43 1.73
N GLN A 213 -6.75 7.49 2.38
CA GLN A 213 -6.58 8.14 3.68
C GLN A 213 -6.55 9.68 3.60
N LEU A 214 -6.06 10.21 2.49
CA LEU A 214 -6.00 11.65 2.23
C LEU A 214 -7.34 12.21 1.72
N GLY A 215 -8.30 11.36 1.35
CA GLY A 215 -9.55 11.81 0.74
C GLY A 215 -9.38 12.22 -0.73
N THR A 216 -8.35 11.70 -1.39
CA THR A 216 -8.13 11.88 -2.82
C THR A 216 -8.95 10.83 -3.56
N PRO A 217 -9.85 11.22 -4.49
CA PRO A 217 -10.54 10.26 -5.33
C PRO A 217 -9.55 9.36 -6.07
N CYS A 218 -9.80 8.06 -6.13
CA CYS A 218 -8.89 7.13 -6.80
C CYS A 218 -9.61 6.04 -7.63
N LEU A 219 -8.96 5.66 -8.72
CA LEU A 219 -9.27 4.52 -9.57
C LEU A 219 -8.12 3.51 -9.44
N VAL A 220 -8.41 2.33 -8.92
CA VAL A 220 -7.41 1.29 -8.65
C VAL A 220 -7.64 0.13 -9.61
N VAL A 221 -6.66 -0.14 -10.47
CA VAL A 221 -6.67 -1.24 -11.44
C VAL A 221 -6.04 -2.47 -10.79
N LEU A 222 -6.85 -3.51 -10.60
CA LEU A 222 -6.49 -4.67 -9.79
C LEU A 222 -6.35 -5.89 -10.69
N MET A 223 -5.11 -6.32 -10.92
CA MET A 223 -4.79 -7.46 -11.80
C MET A 223 -4.87 -8.82 -11.10
N GLY A 224 -5.31 -8.88 -9.83
CA GLY A 224 -5.55 -10.12 -9.07
C GLY A 224 -4.70 -10.29 -7.81
N GLU A 225 -4.79 -11.49 -7.21
CA GLU A 225 -4.06 -11.99 -6.02
C GLU A 225 -4.47 -11.47 -4.63
N ASN A 226 -5.14 -10.33 -4.49
CA ASN A 226 -5.43 -9.76 -3.16
C ASN A 226 -6.84 -9.15 -3.00
N TYR A 227 -7.81 -9.64 -3.77
CA TYR A 227 -9.21 -9.24 -3.59
C TYR A 227 -9.65 -9.51 -2.14
N GLY A 228 -10.32 -8.53 -1.53
CA GLY A 228 -10.79 -8.59 -0.15
C GLY A 228 -9.71 -8.35 0.91
N LYS A 229 -8.42 -8.52 0.60
CA LYS A 229 -7.31 -8.23 1.53
C LYS A 229 -6.96 -6.75 1.56
N PHE A 230 -6.83 -6.11 0.39
CA PHE A 230 -6.42 -4.70 0.29
C PHE A 230 -7.44 -3.80 -0.42
N PHE A 231 -8.24 -4.39 -1.31
CA PHE A 231 -9.30 -3.70 -2.04
C PHE A 231 -10.46 -4.67 -2.34
N PRO A 232 -11.71 -4.17 -2.44
CA PRO A 232 -12.12 -2.78 -2.18
C PRO A 232 -12.04 -2.42 -0.68
N TYR A 233 -11.91 -1.13 -0.37
CA TYR A 233 -12.00 -0.67 1.02
C TYR A 233 -13.43 -0.81 1.55
N PRO A 234 -13.64 -1.34 2.77
CA PRO A 234 -14.96 -1.39 3.39
C PRO A 234 -15.65 -0.01 3.48
N PRO A 235 -17.00 0.03 3.46
CA PRO A 235 -17.75 1.26 3.69
C PRO A 235 -17.34 1.95 5.00
N GLY A 236 -17.14 3.27 4.96
CA GLY A 236 -16.75 4.07 6.12
C GLY A 236 -15.25 4.08 6.46
N LEU A 237 -14.40 3.37 5.69
CA LEU A 237 -12.94 3.42 5.82
C LEU A 237 -12.24 4.26 4.73
N HIS A 238 -12.99 4.85 3.80
CA HIS A 238 -12.49 5.77 2.78
C HIS A 238 -13.15 7.14 2.90
N ARG A 239 -12.37 8.20 2.70
CA ARG A 239 -12.83 9.60 2.82
C ARG A 239 -13.32 10.21 1.51
N ALA A 240 -13.09 9.52 0.40
CA ALA A 240 -13.49 9.90 -0.95
C ALA A 240 -13.74 8.66 -1.81
N ALA A 241 -14.26 8.87 -3.02
CA ALA A 241 -14.57 7.81 -3.96
C ALA A 241 -13.32 6.97 -4.28
N CYS A 242 -13.40 5.66 -4.01
CA CYS A 242 -12.39 4.67 -4.35
C CYS A 242 -13.04 3.63 -5.28
N HIS A 243 -12.76 3.74 -6.57
CA HIS A 243 -13.27 2.83 -7.58
C HIS A 243 -12.24 1.78 -7.92
N CYS A 244 -12.62 0.51 -7.87
CA CYS A 244 -11.75 -0.60 -8.21
C CYS A 244 -12.17 -1.17 -9.56
N LEU A 245 -11.22 -1.32 -10.48
CA LEU A 245 -11.42 -2.00 -11.76
C LEU A 245 -10.74 -3.36 -11.71
N PHE A 246 -11.48 -4.40 -12.08
CA PHE A 246 -11.00 -5.76 -12.14
C PHE A 246 -11.18 -6.31 -13.55
N PRO A 247 -10.37 -7.30 -13.96
CA PRO A 247 -10.71 -8.16 -15.07
C PRO A 247 -12.11 -8.76 -14.89
N PRO A 248 -12.95 -8.86 -15.94
CA PRO A 248 -14.32 -9.37 -15.82
C PRO A 248 -14.43 -10.76 -15.18
N ASN A 249 -13.41 -11.61 -15.35
CA ASN A 249 -13.35 -12.93 -14.73
C ASN A 249 -13.08 -12.91 -13.21
N MET A 250 -12.78 -11.75 -12.63
CA MET A 250 -12.65 -11.51 -11.19
C MET A 250 -13.80 -10.69 -10.60
N GLU A 251 -14.61 -10.01 -11.42
CA GLU A 251 -15.84 -9.33 -10.97
C GLU A 251 -16.92 -10.33 -10.49
N ALA A 252 -16.81 -11.60 -10.89
CA ALA A 252 -17.81 -12.65 -10.66
C ALA A 252 -17.51 -13.57 -9.45
N ARG A 253 -16.74 -13.12 -8.45
CA ARG A 253 -16.51 -13.87 -7.20
C ARG A 253 -17.11 -13.16 -5.99
#